data_AF-A0A212TA87-F1
#
_entry.id   AF-A0A212TA87-F1
#
_cell.length_a   1.000
_cell.length_b   1.000
_cell.length_c   1.000
_cell.angle_alpha   90.00
_cell.angle_beta   90.00
_cell.angle_gamma   90.00
#
_symmetry.space_group_name_H-M   'P 1'
#
loop_
_entity.id
_entity.type
_entity.pdbx_description
1 polymer ?
#
loop_
_entity_poly.entity_id
_entity_poly.type
_entity_poly.pdbx_seq_one_letter_code
_entity_poly.pdbx_strand_id
1 'polypeptide(L)'
;MSTWGYYNFDNDLAADLAAKFRDTHSLGLLSEALADIPSAETIGNDAAQEALAAAELVAALLGKPGEDLPADLLPITVQLNPAESTTLQGLAREAVQAVSKRSDLQAHWTKGDNKKEWQQRQQDLLHRLQ
;
A
#
# COMPACT_ATOMS: atom_id res chain seq x y z
N MET A 1 -14.78 -8.66 17.60
CA MET A 1 -14.28 -9.43 16.44
C MET A 1 -14.21 -8.43 15.31
N SER A 2 -13.05 -7.80 15.11
CA SER A 2 -12.84 -6.88 14.00
C SER A 2 -12.86 -7.68 12.71
N THR A 3 -13.73 -7.32 11.79
CA THR A 3 -13.91 -7.94 10.49
C THR A 3 -12.71 -7.56 9.61
N TRP A 4 -11.56 -8.21 9.81
CA TRP A 4 -10.41 -8.05 8.94
C TRP A 4 -10.76 -8.64 7.56
N GLY A 5 -11.05 -7.78 6.60
CA GLY A 5 -11.13 -8.17 5.19
C GLY A 5 -9.74 -8.31 4.57
N TYR A 6 -9.71 -8.70 3.30
CA TYR A 6 -8.50 -8.89 2.51
C TYR A 6 -8.11 -7.62 1.72
N TYR A 7 -8.82 -6.51 1.94
CA TYR A 7 -8.54 -5.20 1.36
C TYR A 7 -7.43 -4.48 2.13
N ASN A 8 -6.70 -3.62 1.42
CA ASN A 8 -5.52 -2.95 1.96
C ASN A 8 -5.89 -1.79 2.89
N PHE A 9 -7.16 -1.36 2.92
CA PHE A 9 -7.69 -0.33 3.83
C PHE A 9 -8.61 -0.87 4.94
N ASP A 10 -8.83 -2.19 5.00
CA ASP A 10 -9.66 -2.82 6.05
C ASP A 10 -8.92 -2.97 7.40
N ASN A 11 -7.70 -2.45 7.50
CA ASN A 11 -6.85 -2.45 8.68
C ASN A 11 -6.68 -1.04 9.24
N ASP A 12 -6.71 -0.94 10.58
CA ASP A 12 -6.64 0.32 11.31
C ASP A 12 -5.38 1.14 10.94
N LEU A 13 -4.24 0.48 10.69
CA LEU A 13 -3.00 1.16 10.30
C LEU A 13 -3.07 1.79 8.90
N ALA A 14 -3.76 1.17 7.94
CA ALA A 14 -3.96 1.77 6.63
C ALA A 14 -4.93 2.95 6.70
N ALA A 15 -5.99 2.83 7.51
CA ALA A 15 -6.92 3.92 7.77
C ALA A 15 -6.21 5.12 8.43
N ASP A 16 -5.32 4.87 9.39
CA ASP A 16 -4.50 5.91 10.03
C ASP A 16 -3.54 6.57 9.04
N LEU A 17 -2.88 5.78 8.17
CA LEU A 17 -2.01 6.31 7.13
C LEU A 17 -2.79 7.19 6.13
N ALA A 18 -3.95 6.71 5.68
CA ALA A 18 -4.84 7.45 4.79
C ALA A 18 -5.29 8.77 5.41
N ALA A 19 -5.69 8.76 6.69
CA ALA A 19 -6.07 9.96 7.42
C ALA A 19 -4.90 10.96 7.54
N LYS A 20 -3.71 10.48 7.90
CA LYS A 20 -2.50 11.33 7.96
C LYS A 20 -2.15 11.93 6.59
N PHE A 21 -2.25 11.14 5.53
CA PHE A 21 -1.99 11.61 4.17
C PHE A 21 -3.03 12.64 3.74
N ARG A 22 -4.31 12.43 4.03
CA ARG A 22 -5.38 13.41 3.77
C ARG A 22 -5.12 14.74 4.48
N ASP A 23 -4.66 14.70 5.72
CA ASP A 23 -4.49 15.91 6.51
C ASP A 23 -3.19 16.67 6.12
N THR A 24 -2.14 15.95 5.71
CA THR A 24 -0.81 16.53 5.44
C THR A 24 -0.45 16.67 3.96
N HIS A 25 -1.08 15.89 3.09
CA HIS A 25 -0.74 15.73 1.67
C HIS A 25 0.75 15.42 1.43
N SER A 26 1.41 14.82 2.42
CA SER A 26 2.86 14.64 2.42
C SER A 26 3.28 13.42 1.59
N LEU A 27 3.99 13.66 0.49
CA LEU A 27 4.68 12.61 -0.27
C LEU A 27 5.81 11.97 0.54
N GLY A 28 6.40 12.74 1.47
CA GLY A 28 7.42 12.25 2.39
C GLY A 28 6.91 11.08 3.23
N LEU A 29 5.67 11.18 3.74
CA LEU A 29 5.02 10.12 4.50
C LEU A 29 4.86 8.83 3.69
N LEU A 30 4.51 8.93 2.40
CA LEU A 30 4.45 7.76 1.51
C LEU A 30 5.84 7.17 1.26
N SER A 31 6.84 8.03 1.03
CA SER A 31 8.20 7.55 0.80
C SER A 31 8.81 6.87 2.02
N GLU A 32 8.56 7.38 3.23
CA GLU A 32 9.04 6.80 4.48
C GLU A 32 8.42 5.42 4.73
N ALA A 33 7.11 5.27 4.53
CA ALA A 33 6.42 4.00 4.67
C ALA A 33 6.89 2.93 3.66
N LEU A 34 7.47 3.35 2.53
CA LEU A 34 7.91 2.46 1.45
C LEU A 34 9.41 2.19 1.44
N ALA A 35 10.25 3.13 1.87
CA ALA A 35 11.70 3.10 1.65
C ALA A 35 12.43 1.98 2.38
N ASP A 36 11.99 1.63 3.59
CA ASP A 36 12.69 0.65 4.43
C ASP A 36 12.28 -0.80 4.12
N ILE A 37 11.14 -1.00 3.45
CA ILE A 37 10.55 -2.31 3.18
C ILE A 37 11.42 -3.19 2.27
N PRO A 38 12.02 -2.67 1.16
CA PRO A 38 12.90 -3.45 0.30
C PRO A 38 14.21 -3.87 0.96
N SER A 39 14.64 -3.20 2.03
CA SER A 39 15.89 -3.49 2.74
C SER A 39 15.70 -4.35 4.00
N ALA A 40 14.47 -4.43 4.53
CA ALA A 40 14.16 -5.23 5.70
C ALA A 40 14.32 -6.74 5.45
N GLU A 41 15.04 -7.44 6.33
CA GLU A 41 15.18 -8.91 6.28
C GLU A 41 13.85 -9.63 6.54
N THR A 42 13.06 -9.12 7.48
CA THR A 42 11.71 -9.58 7.80
C THR A 42 10.80 -8.38 7.95
N ILE A 43 9.58 -8.48 7.39
CA ILE A 43 8.61 -7.38 7.42
C ILE A 43 7.47 -7.77 8.36
N GLY A 44 7.34 -7.06 9.48
CA GLY A 44 6.23 -7.26 10.42
C GLY A 44 4.88 -6.91 9.80
N ASN A 45 3.79 -7.40 10.40
CA ASN A 45 2.43 -7.14 9.92
C ASN A 45 2.14 -5.65 9.77
N ASP A 46 2.49 -4.85 10.77
CA ASP A 46 2.19 -3.42 10.83
C ASP A 46 2.89 -2.66 9.68
N ALA A 47 4.19 -2.90 9.52
CA ALA A 47 4.98 -2.31 8.43
C ALA A 47 4.51 -2.77 7.05
N ALA A 48 4.14 -4.05 6.90
CA ALA A 48 3.57 -4.57 5.65
C ALA A 48 2.25 -3.88 5.31
N GLN A 49 1.40 -3.70 6.31
CA GLN A 49 0.10 -3.05 6.19
C GLN A 49 0.23 -1.58 5.77
N GLU A 50 1.09 -0.81 6.43
CA GLU A 50 1.36 0.58 6.06
C GLU A 50 1.95 0.69 4.66
N ALA A 51 2.88 -0.20 4.30
CA ALA A 51 3.51 -0.20 2.98
C ALA A 51 2.51 -0.45 1.84
N LEU A 52 1.57 -1.40 2.03
CA LEU A 52 0.53 -1.68 1.03
C LEU A 52 -0.44 -0.50 0.89
N ALA A 53 -0.83 0.13 1.99
CA ALA A 53 -1.67 1.33 1.96
C ALA A 53 -0.97 2.51 1.27
N ALA A 54 0.31 2.73 1.55
CA ALA A 54 1.12 3.75 0.88
C ALA A 54 1.21 3.48 -0.63
N ALA A 55 1.36 2.22 -1.03
CA ALA A 55 1.39 1.82 -2.43
C ALA A 55 0.04 2.04 -3.13
N GLU A 56 -1.09 1.79 -2.47
CA GLU A 56 -2.43 2.13 -3.00
C GLU A 56 -2.60 3.63 -3.25
N LEU A 57 -2.12 4.46 -2.32
CA LEU A 57 -2.12 5.91 -2.46
C LEU A 57 -1.25 6.36 -3.63
N VAL A 58 -0.07 5.78 -3.80
CA VAL A 58 0.78 6.05 -4.98
C VAL A 58 0.06 5.68 -6.28
N ALA A 59 -0.59 4.51 -6.35
CA ALA A 59 -1.37 4.12 -7.52
C ALA A 59 -2.51 5.11 -7.82
N ALA A 60 -3.20 5.59 -6.79
CA ALA A 60 -4.23 6.62 -6.91
C ALA A 60 -3.68 7.95 -7.44
N LEU A 61 -2.52 8.40 -6.93
CA LEU A 61 -1.84 9.62 -7.39
C LEU A 61 -1.35 9.52 -8.85
N LEU A 62 -1.07 8.31 -9.33
CA LEU A 62 -0.76 8.03 -10.74
C LEU A 62 -2.02 7.96 -11.63
N GLY A 63 -3.21 8.20 -11.06
CA GLY A 63 -4.49 8.16 -11.78
C GLY A 63 -5.09 6.75 -11.93
N LYS A 64 -4.60 5.78 -11.17
CA LYS A 64 -5.05 4.37 -11.18
C LYS A 64 -5.51 3.92 -9.79
N PRO A 65 -6.55 4.54 -9.22
CA PRO A 65 -7.03 4.22 -7.87
C PRO A 65 -7.55 2.78 -7.77
N GLY A 66 -7.43 2.20 -6.58
CA GLY A 66 -8.00 0.89 -6.25
C GLY A 66 -9.50 0.95 -6.01
N GLU A 67 -10.15 -0.22 -6.07
CA GLU A 67 -11.59 -0.35 -5.80
C GLU A 67 -11.94 0.00 -4.34
N ASP A 68 -11.01 -0.25 -3.41
CA ASP A 68 -11.13 -0.02 -1.97
C ASP A 68 -10.54 1.32 -1.52
N LEU A 69 -10.14 2.19 -2.45
CA LEU A 69 -9.65 3.51 -2.08
C LEU A 69 -10.76 4.32 -1.39
N PRO A 70 -10.51 4.85 -0.17
CA PRO A 70 -11.50 5.65 0.53
C PRO A 70 -11.96 6.85 -0.31
N ALA A 71 -13.29 7.04 -0.41
CA ALA A 71 -13.89 8.04 -1.30
C ALA A 71 -13.49 9.49 -0.94
N ASP A 72 -13.09 9.74 0.30
CA ASP A 72 -12.58 11.03 0.77
C ASP A 72 -11.13 11.30 0.32
N LEU A 73 -10.41 10.29 -0.20
CA LEU A 73 -9.09 10.42 -0.82
C LEU A 73 -9.15 10.66 -2.34
N LEU A 74 -10.29 10.39 -2.99
CA LEU A 74 -10.50 10.65 -4.42
C LEU A 74 -10.35 12.13 -4.85
N PRO A 75 -10.79 13.14 -4.07
CA PRO A 75 -10.57 14.53 -4.44
C PRO A 75 -9.14 15.03 -4.17
N ILE A 76 -8.20 14.17 -3.76
CA ILE A 76 -6.82 14.58 -3.51
C ILE A 76 -6.12 14.93 -4.82
N THR A 77 -5.87 16.24 -5.00
CA THR A 77 -5.23 16.85 -6.17
C THR A 77 -3.73 17.07 -5.99
N VAL A 78 -3.00 16.11 -5.40
CA VAL A 78 -1.54 16.23 -5.35
C VAL A 78 -1.00 16.00 -6.77
N GLN A 79 -0.46 17.05 -7.38
CA GLN A 79 0.22 16.95 -8.65
C GLN A 79 1.64 16.44 -8.41
N LEU A 80 1.83 15.13 -8.56
CA LEU A 80 3.15 14.55 -8.64
C LEU A 80 3.87 15.10 -9.88
N ASN A 81 5.10 15.59 -9.69
CA ASN A 81 5.96 15.84 -10.83
C ASN A 81 6.48 14.50 -11.40
N PRO A 82 6.95 14.43 -12.66
CA PRO A 82 7.39 13.18 -13.27
C PRO A 82 8.50 12.45 -12.49
N ALA A 83 9.38 13.18 -11.82
CA ALA A 83 10.48 12.59 -11.04
C ALA A 83 9.98 11.97 -9.73
N GLU A 84 9.07 12.64 -9.03
CA GLU A 84 8.39 12.12 -7.83
C GLU A 84 7.56 10.89 -8.17
N SER A 85 6.80 10.94 -9.27
CA SER A 85 6.03 9.80 -9.77
C SER A 85 6.93 8.59 -10.01
N THR A 86 8.02 8.76 -10.76
CA THR A 86 8.93 7.65 -11.09
C THR A 86 9.58 7.05 -9.82
N THR A 87 9.95 7.91 -8.87
CA THR A 87 10.60 7.49 -7.62
C THR A 87 9.63 6.73 -6.72
N LEU A 88 8.45 7.31 -6.46
CA LEU A 88 7.42 6.68 -5.62
C LEU A 88 6.88 5.41 -6.26
N GLN A 89 6.70 5.38 -7.58
CA GLN A 89 6.29 4.19 -8.32
C GLN A 89 7.29 3.05 -8.12
N GLY A 90 8.59 3.34 -8.24
CA GLY A 90 9.66 2.37 -8.01
C GLY A 90 9.62 1.81 -6.59
N LEU A 91 9.58 2.69 -5.58
CA LEU A 91 9.51 2.31 -4.16
C LEU A 91 8.26 1.48 -3.84
N ALA A 92 7.09 1.92 -4.31
CA ALA A 92 5.83 1.23 -4.09
C ALA A 92 5.86 -0.18 -4.67
N ARG A 93 6.37 -0.32 -5.90
CA ARG A 93 6.49 -1.63 -6.57
C ARG A 93 7.43 -2.57 -5.80
N GLU A 94 8.59 -2.08 -5.38
CA GLU A 94 9.56 -2.89 -4.63
C GLU A 94 9.01 -3.29 -3.26
N ALA A 95 8.34 -2.37 -2.55
CA ALA A 95 7.71 -2.64 -1.27
C ALA A 95 6.62 -3.71 -1.39
N VAL A 96 5.69 -3.59 -2.34
CA VAL A 96 4.62 -4.58 -2.56
C VAL A 96 5.19 -5.96 -2.91
N GLN A 97 6.25 -6.01 -3.73
CA GLN A 97 6.94 -7.27 -4.05
C GLN A 97 7.63 -7.87 -2.81
N ALA A 98 8.24 -7.05 -1.97
CA ALA A 98 8.89 -7.49 -0.74
C ALA A 98 7.86 -8.01 0.27
N VAL A 99 6.78 -7.28 0.52
CA VAL A 99 5.66 -7.70 1.38
C VAL A 99 5.08 -9.01 0.88
N SER A 100 4.86 -9.16 -0.42
CA SER A 100 4.31 -10.38 -1.03
C SER A 100 5.23 -11.60 -0.97
N LYS A 101 6.50 -11.43 -0.58
CA LYS A 101 7.50 -12.52 -0.52
C LYS A 101 7.97 -12.83 0.90
N ARG A 102 8.14 -11.83 1.76
CA ARG A 102 8.85 -11.96 3.04
C ARG A 102 8.24 -11.17 4.21
N SER A 103 6.91 -11.01 4.22
CA SER A 103 6.20 -10.42 5.37
C SER A 103 5.49 -11.46 6.22
N ASP A 104 5.32 -11.13 7.49
CA ASP A 104 4.44 -11.86 8.40
C ASP A 104 2.99 -11.86 7.87
N LEU A 105 2.60 -10.80 7.15
CA LEU A 105 1.28 -10.66 6.55
C LEU A 105 1.08 -11.70 5.44
N GLN A 106 2.09 -11.91 4.60
CA GLN A 106 2.10 -12.99 3.60
C GLN A 106 2.01 -14.36 4.26
N ALA A 107 2.73 -14.57 5.37
CA ALA A 107 2.71 -15.83 6.09
C ALA A 107 1.34 -16.09 6.74
N HIS A 108 0.69 -15.04 7.23
CA HIS A 108 -0.67 -15.07 7.78
C HIS A 108 -1.68 -15.49 6.70
N TRP A 109 -1.74 -14.78 5.58
CA TRP A 109 -2.68 -15.08 4.50
C TRP A 109 -2.41 -16.42 3.82
N THR A 110 -1.16 -16.88 3.80
CA THR A 110 -0.81 -18.20 3.24
C THR A 110 -1.41 -19.36 4.04
N LYS A 111 -1.72 -19.16 5.32
CA LYS A 111 -2.33 -20.17 6.19
C LYS A 111 -3.86 -20.17 6.15
N GLY A 112 -4.48 -19.16 5.55
CA GLY A 112 -5.94 -19.00 5.50
C GLY A 112 -6.54 -19.34 4.12
N ASP A 113 -7.87 -19.42 4.07
CA ASP A 113 -8.62 -19.74 2.84
C ASP A 113 -8.62 -18.60 1.82
N ASN A 114 -8.42 -17.35 2.27
CA ASN A 114 -8.44 -16.13 1.43
C ASN A 114 -7.09 -15.81 0.76
N LYS A 115 -6.17 -16.78 0.70
CA LYS A 115 -4.82 -16.58 0.14
C LYS A 115 -4.87 -16.05 -1.29
N LYS A 116 -5.75 -16.63 -2.13
CA LYS A 116 -5.80 -16.31 -3.56
C LYS A 116 -6.30 -14.90 -3.80
N GLU A 117 -7.33 -14.51 -3.05
CA GLU A 117 -7.95 -13.20 -3.06
C GLU A 117 -6.92 -12.13 -2.66
N TRP A 118 -6.21 -12.34 -1.55
CA TRP A 118 -5.16 -11.43 -1.12
C TRP A 118 -4.02 -11.32 -2.16
N GLN A 119 -3.53 -12.46 -2.68
CA GLN A 119 -2.49 -12.45 -3.72
C GLN A 119 -2.93 -11.73 -4.99
N GLN A 120 -4.19 -11.91 -5.41
CA GLN A 120 -4.75 -11.24 -6.58
C GLN A 120 -4.84 -9.73 -6.36
N ARG A 121 -5.19 -9.27 -5.16
CA ARG A 121 -5.18 -7.83 -4.81
C ARG A 121 -3.77 -7.25 -4.88
N GLN A 122 -2.75 -7.96 -4.38
CA GLN A 122 -1.37 -7.48 -4.50
C GLN A 122 -0.84 -7.47 -5.95
N GLN A 123 -1.27 -8.41 -6.78
CA GLN A 123 -0.94 -8.42 -8.21
C GLN A 123 -1.62 -7.27 -8.97
N ASP A 124 -2.89 -7.02 -8.67
CA ASP A 124 -3.62 -5.88 -9.24
C ASP A 124 -2.95 -4.55 -8.87
N LEU A 125 -2.58 -4.37 -7.61
CA LEU A 125 -1.82 -3.21 -7.15
C LEU A 125 -0.49 -3.06 -7.93
N LEU A 126 0.26 -4.15 -8.10
CA LEU A 126 1.48 -4.13 -8.91
C LEU A 126 1.23 -3.75 -10.37
N HIS A 127 0.12 -4.15 -10.98
CA HIS A 127 -0.25 -3.74 -12.34
C HIS A 127 -0.62 -2.25 -12.41
N ARG A 128 -1.30 -1.72 -11.39
CA ARG A 128 -1.62 -0.28 -11.32
C ARG A 128 -0.36 0.57 -11.13
N LEU A 129 0.67 0.02 -10.49
CA LEU A 129 1.98 0.65 -10.32
C LEU A 129 2.94 0.47 -11.52
N GLN A 130 2.48 -0.01 -12.69
CA GLN A 130 3.27 -0.10 -13.93
C GLN A 130 3.05 1.09 -14.86
#